data_AF-W4HE76-F1
#
_entry.id   AF-W4HE76-F1
#
_cell.length_a   1.000
_cell.length_b   1.000
_cell.length_c   1.000
_cell.angle_alpha   90.00
_cell.angle_beta   90.00
_cell.angle_gamma   90.00
#
_symmetry.space_group_name_H-M   'P 1'
#
loop_
_entity.id
_entity.type
_entity.pdbx_description
1 polymer ?
#
loop_
_entity_poly.entity_id
_entity_poly.type
_entity_poly.pdbx_seq_one_letter_code
_entity_poly.pdbx_strand_id
1 'polypeptide(L)'
;MRVKNEQIKKALNEQRAEQDSYEFGSMAVAQQVIKYRPRSDTKEEGLSIGRRGPKDKESVAKIVEKVRPAYKKVVIFAKKWSITIGRSIDRLMVLCDRLKSMEVSLATQKKLDEAEMVDGEMTEYAEQFLREQGIVQDQNTPHGFLRIRKERIPGQMVR
;
A
#
# COMPACT_ATOMS: atom_id res chain seq x y z
N MET A 1 56.44 -3.79 0.52
CA MET A 1 55.41 -3.70 1.60
C MET A 1 54.20 -2.82 1.25
N ARG A 2 54.31 -1.74 0.46
CA ARG A 2 53.16 -0.83 0.16
C ARG A 2 52.00 -1.47 -0.61
N VAL A 3 52.28 -2.29 -1.63
CA VAL A 3 51.27 -2.96 -2.47
C VAL A 3 50.35 -3.89 -1.66
N LYS A 4 50.90 -4.59 -0.67
CA LYS A 4 50.14 -5.52 0.19
C LYS A 4 49.16 -4.76 1.11
N ASN A 5 49.54 -3.57 1.57
CA ASN A 5 48.68 -2.72 2.40
C ASN A 5 47.53 -2.07 1.59
N GLU A 6 47.76 -1.74 0.31
CA GLU A 6 46.70 -1.23 -0.56
C GLU A 6 45.67 -2.31 -0.92
N GLN A 7 46.12 -3.54 -1.18
CA GLN A 7 45.24 -4.68 -1.42
C GLN A 7 44.36 -5.00 -0.20
N ILE A 8 44.93 -4.98 1.00
CA ILE A 8 44.19 -5.21 2.25
C ILE A 8 43.12 -4.12 2.47
N LYS A 9 43.48 -2.85 2.27
CA LYS A 9 42.52 -1.74 2.39
C LYS A 9 41.39 -1.84 1.38
N LYS A 10 41.68 -2.24 0.15
CA LYS A 10 40.67 -2.44 -0.90
C LYS A 10 39.71 -3.56 -0.52
N ALA A 11 40.21 -4.71 -0.08
CA ALA A 11 39.39 -5.83 0.35
C ALA A 11 38.48 -5.48 1.55
N LEU A 12 39.00 -4.73 2.53
CA LEU A 12 38.21 -4.24 3.68
C LEU A 12 37.10 -3.28 3.25
N ASN A 13 37.39 -2.39 2.29
CA ASN A 13 36.38 -1.46 1.77
C ASN A 13 35.30 -2.19 0.96
N GLU A 14 35.67 -3.20 0.17
CA GLU A 14 34.72 -4.05 -0.57
C GLU A 14 33.83 -4.83 0.40
N GLN A 15 34.39 -5.39 1.46
CA GLN A 15 33.63 -6.11 2.48
C GLN A 15 32.63 -5.20 3.21
N ARG A 16 33.04 -3.98 3.57
CA ARG A 16 32.15 -2.98 4.19
C ARG A 16 31.02 -2.58 3.24
N ALA A 17 31.35 -2.27 1.98
CA ALA A 17 30.35 -1.92 0.98
C ALA A 17 29.34 -3.06 0.74
N GLU A 18 29.78 -4.32 0.77
CA GLU A 18 28.89 -5.47 0.71
C GLU A 18 27.98 -5.55 1.95
N GLN A 19 28.52 -5.31 3.15
CA GLN A 19 27.72 -5.36 4.37
C GLN A 19 26.67 -4.25 4.43
N ASP A 20 27.04 -3.00 4.13
CA ASP A 20 26.12 -1.86 4.08
C ASP A 20 25.02 -2.10 3.03
N SER A 21 25.40 -2.67 1.89
CA SER A 21 24.47 -3.05 0.82
C SER A 21 23.48 -4.12 1.26
N TYR A 22 23.93 -5.11 2.03
CA TYR A 22 23.07 -6.16 2.56
C TYR A 22 22.09 -5.61 3.62
N GLU A 23 22.56 -4.76 4.53
CA GLU A 23 21.73 -4.12 5.55
C GLU A 23 20.64 -3.25 4.90
N PHE A 24 21.03 -2.42 3.92
CA PHE A 24 20.07 -1.64 3.14
C PHE A 24 19.06 -2.53 2.41
N GLY A 25 19.53 -3.56 1.70
CA GLY A 25 18.69 -4.45 0.91
C GLY A 25 17.72 -5.28 1.75
N SER A 26 18.16 -5.81 2.89
CA SER A 26 17.32 -6.58 3.80
C SER A 26 16.21 -5.72 4.43
N MET A 27 16.53 -4.49 4.83
CA MET A 27 15.54 -3.52 5.30
C MET A 27 14.53 -3.15 4.20
N ALA A 28 15.01 -2.89 2.98
CA ALA A 28 14.14 -2.57 1.85
C ALA A 28 13.18 -3.73 1.48
N VAL A 29 13.61 -4.98 1.67
CA VAL A 29 12.75 -6.16 1.54
C VAL A 29 11.69 -6.21 2.64
N ALA A 30 12.08 -6.01 3.90
CA ALA A 30 11.16 -6.03 5.03
C ALA A 30 10.08 -4.93 4.92
N GLN A 31 10.46 -3.75 4.42
CA GLN A 31 9.57 -2.61 4.18
C GLN A 31 8.75 -2.73 2.87
N GLN A 32 8.89 -3.83 2.12
CA GLN A 32 8.23 -4.04 0.83
C GLN A 32 8.54 -3.00 -0.26
N VAL A 33 9.68 -2.32 -0.14
CA VAL A 33 10.24 -1.45 -1.18
C VAL A 33 10.80 -2.30 -2.31
N ILE A 34 11.40 -3.44 -1.97
CA ILE A 34 11.90 -4.45 -2.90
C ILE A 34 11.21 -5.78 -2.58
N LYS A 35 10.95 -6.60 -3.61
CA LYS A 35 10.40 -7.94 -3.47
C LYS A 35 11.18 -8.96 -4.30
N TYR A 36 11.16 -10.20 -3.82
CA TYR A 36 11.65 -11.34 -4.58
C TYR A 36 10.85 -11.52 -5.87
N ARG A 37 11.55 -11.75 -6.98
CA ARG A 37 10.97 -12.11 -8.28
C ARG A 37 11.40 -13.53 -8.63
N PRO A 38 10.46 -14.49 -8.71
CA PRO A 38 10.75 -15.83 -9.19
C PRO A 38 11.32 -15.83 -10.61
N ARG A 39 12.07 -16.88 -10.93
CA ARG A 39 12.45 -17.15 -12.33
C ARG A 39 11.19 -17.38 -13.16
N SER A 40 11.21 -16.90 -14.39
CA SER A 40 10.21 -17.14 -15.42
C SER A 40 10.93 -17.53 -16.72
N ASP A 41 10.18 -17.99 -17.72
CA ASP A 41 10.76 -18.40 -19.01
C ASP A 41 11.51 -17.26 -19.72
N THR A 42 11.13 -16.01 -19.42
CA THR A 42 11.71 -14.80 -20.05
C THR A 42 12.73 -14.07 -19.18
N LYS A 43 12.80 -14.37 -17.87
CA LYS A 43 13.63 -13.61 -16.92
C LYS A 43 14.17 -14.47 -15.80
N GLU A 44 15.45 -14.27 -15.49
CA GLU A 44 16.12 -14.92 -14.36
C GLU A 44 15.53 -14.51 -13.00
N GLU A 45 15.76 -15.36 -12.00
CA GLU A 45 15.46 -15.09 -10.60
C GLU A 45 16.14 -13.80 -10.14
N GLY A 46 15.47 -13.00 -9.30
CA GLY A 46 16.08 -11.76 -8.84
C GLY A 46 15.20 -10.90 -7.95
N LEU A 47 15.44 -9.59 -8.01
CA LEU A 47 14.71 -8.58 -7.27
C LEU A 47 13.82 -7.75 -8.21
N SER A 48 12.72 -7.25 -7.67
CA SER A 48 11.86 -6.29 -8.33
C SER A 48 11.36 -5.25 -7.33
N ILE A 49 10.86 -4.13 -7.83
CA ILE A 49 10.27 -3.10 -6.96
C ILE A 49 8.94 -3.62 -6.38
N GLY A 50 8.81 -3.48 -5.06
CA GLY A 50 7.64 -3.88 -4.29
C GLY A 50 6.55 -2.79 -4.28
N ARG A 51 5.45 -3.07 -3.57
CA ARG A 51 4.27 -2.18 -3.53
C ARG A 51 4.58 -0.78 -2.99
N ARG A 52 5.50 -0.69 -2.01
CA ARG A 52 5.90 0.58 -1.36
C ARG A 52 7.14 1.20 -1.99
N GLY A 53 7.65 0.61 -3.07
CA GLY A 53 8.82 1.14 -3.73
C GLY A 53 8.52 2.36 -4.61
N PRO A 54 9.56 3.15 -4.93
CA PRO A 54 9.43 4.29 -5.81
C PRO A 54 9.00 3.88 -7.22
N LYS A 55 8.26 4.76 -7.89
CA LYS A 55 7.83 4.58 -9.30
C LYS A 55 8.72 5.33 -10.28
N ASP A 56 9.45 6.33 -9.80
CA ASP A 56 10.37 7.12 -10.61
C ASP A 56 11.64 6.32 -10.92
N LYS A 57 12.11 6.45 -12.17
CA LYS A 57 13.26 5.67 -12.67
C LYS A 57 14.54 5.96 -11.88
N GLU A 58 14.71 7.19 -11.42
CA GLU A 58 15.93 7.64 -10.74
C GLU A 58 16.06 7.00 -9.34
N SER A 59 15.02 7.05 -8.52
CA SER A 59 15.02 6.38 -7.22
C SER A 59 15.14 4.86 -7.35
N VAL A 60 14.53 4.27 -8.38
CA VAL A 60 14.70 2.84 -8.68
C VAL A 60 16.18 2.52 -9.00
N ALA A 61 16.83 3.33 -9.83
CA ALA A 61 18.25 3.16 -10.14
C ALA A 61 19.12 3.28 -8.89
N LYS A 62 18.86 4.27 -8.01
CA LYS A 62 19.58 4.45 -6.73
C LYS A 62 19.45 3.21 -5.83
N ILE A 63 18.26 2.61 -5.76
CA ILE A 63 18.05 1.38 -4.98
C ILE A 63 18.86 0.23 -5.57
N VAL A 64 18.81 0.05 -6.90
CA VAL A 64 19.55 -1.01 -7.59
C VAL A 64 21.05 -0.87 -7.37
N GLU A 65 21.60 0.34 -7.44
CA GLU A 65 23.02 0.59 -7.19
C GLU A 65 23.41 0.29 -5.74
N LYS A 66 22.61 0.73 -4.77
CA LYS A 66 22.86 0.44 -3.34
C LYS A 66 22.82 -1.05 -3.03
N VAL A 67 22.00 -1.83 -3.72
CA VAL A 67 21.87 -3.28 -3.51
C VAL A 67 22.89 -4.08 -4.33
N ARG A 68 23.51 -3.49 -5.36
CA ARG A 68 24.41 -4.20 -6.28
C ARG A 68 25.55 -4.94 -5.57
N PRO A 69 26.28 -4.36 -4.60
CA PRO A 69 27.39 -5.07 -3.93
C PRO A 69 26.97 -6.38 -3.27
N ALA A 70 25.79 -6.42 -2.62
CA ALA A 70 25.29 -7.60 -1.92
C ALA A 70 24.13 -8.32 -2.64
N TYR A 71 23.94 -8.07 -3.93
CA TYR A 71 22.73 -8.46 -4.67
C TYR A 71 22.31 -9.92 -4.43
N LYS A 72 23.26 -10.86 -4.54
CA LYS A 72 23.00 -12.29 -4.34
C LYS A 72 22.49 -12.62 -2.93
N LYS A 73 23.10 -12.03 -1.89
CA LYS A 73 22.69 -12.22 -0.49
C LYS A 73 21.28 -11.65 -0.26
N VAL A 74 20.99 -10.50 -0.85
CA VAL A 74 19.66 -9.87 -0.75
C VAL A 74 18.58 -10.68 -1.48
N VAL A 75 18.89 -11.28 -2.64
CA VAL A 75 17.96 -12.21 -3.33
C VAL A 75 17.61 -13.40 -2.45
N ILE A 76 18.60 -14.03 -1.82
CA ILE A 76 18.39 -15.18 -0.92
C ILE A 76 17.52 -14.77 0.27
N PHE A 77 17.80 -13.61 0.89
CA PHE A 77 17.00 -13.07 1.98
C PHE A 77 15.56 -12.81 1.55
N ALA A 78 15.36 -12.14 0.41
CA ALA A 78 14.05 -11.84 -0.13
C ALA A 78 13.22 -13.09 -0.44
N LYS A 79 13.87 -14.13 -0.98
CA LYS A 79 13.23 -15.43 -1.23
C LYS A 79 12.73 -16.05 0.08
N LYS A 80 13.60 -16.15 1.10
CA LYS A 80 13.23 -16.66 2.43
C LYS A 80 12.10 -15.84 3.05
N TRP A 81 12.22 -14.51 3.04
CA TRP A 81 11.21 -13.60 3.55
C TRP A 81 9.84 -13.81 2.88
N SER A 82 9.81 -13.95 1.55
CA SER A 82 8.58 -14.17 0.79
C SER A 82 7.86 -15.48 1.14
N ILE A 83 8.63 -16.53 1.45
CA ILE A 83 8.11 -17.84 1.82
C ILE A 83 7.59 -17.82 3.27
N THR A 84 8.34 -17.22 4.18
CA THR A 84 8.08 -17.33 5.62
C THR A 84 7.11 -16.27 6.16
N ILE A 85 7.23 -15.03 5.70
CA ILE A 85 6.63 -13.86 6.36
C ILE A 85 5.77 -13.02 5.40
N GLY A 86 6.19 -12.89 4.14
CA GLY A 86 5.55 -11.99 3.16
C GLY A 86 4.05 -12.21 2.99
N ARG A 87 3.61 -13.47 2.89
CA ARG A 87 2.18 -13.81 2.73
C ARG A 87 1.32 -13.41 3.92
N SER A 88 1.87 -13.55 5.13
CA SER A 88 1.16 -13.20 6.37
C SER A 88 1.09 -11.68 6.56
N ILE A 89 2.19 -10.96 6.25
CA ILE A 89 2.21 -9.50 6.28
C ILE A 89 1.25 -8.92 5.25
N ASP A 90 1.22 -9.43 4.02
CA ASP A 90 0.31 -8.92 2.99
C ASP A 90 -1.16 -9.04 3.42
N ARG A 91 -1.54 -10.18 4.03
CA ARG A 91 -2.88 -10.37 4.58
C ARG A 91 -3.18 -9.40 5.73
N LEU A 92 -2.25 -9.26 6.68
CA LEU A 92 -2.40 -8.33 7.80
C LEU A 92 -2.51 -6.88 7.32
N MET A 93 -1.71 -6.46 6.34
CA MET A 93 -1.80 -5.11 5.80
C MET A 93 -3.11 -4.86 5.07
N VAL A 94 -3.63 -5.81 4.30
CA VAL A 94 -4.97 -5.66 3.68
C VAL A 94 -6.04 -5.49 4.75
N LEU A 95 -5.94 -6.21 5.87
CA LEU A 95 -6.85 -6.04 7.01
C LEU A 95 -6.67 -4.68 7.69
N CYS A 96 -5.44 -4.21 7.90
CA CYS A 96 -5.18 -2.88 8.46
C CYS A 96 -5.65 -1.74 7.55
N ASP A 97 -5.41 -1.85 6.23
CA ASP A 97 -5.89 -0.87 5.24
C ASP A 97 -7.44 -0.83 5.25
N ARG A 98 -8.09 -1.99 5.34
CA ARG A 98 -9.55 -2.09 5.48
C ARG A 98 -10.05 -1.48 6.79
N LEU A 99 -9.39 -1.76 7.91
CA LEU A 99 -9.74 -1.18 9.22
C LEU A 99 -9.66 0.35 9.19
N LYS A 100 -8.59 0.92 8.64
CA LYS A 100 -8.48 2.38 8.48
C LYS A 100 -9.60 2.95 7.62
N SER A 101 -9.96 2.27 6.52
CA SER A 101 -11.07 2.73 5.69
C SER A 101 -12.43 2.65 6.40
N MET A 102 -12.62 1.63 7.26
CA MET A 102 -13.82 1.49 8.09
C MET A 102 -13.87 2.52 9.22
N GLU A 103 -12.73 2.85 9.85
CA GLU A 103 -12.63 3.94 10.83
C GLU A 103 -13.00 5.29 10.23
N VAL A 104 -12.49 5.59 9.01
CA VAL A 104 -12.88 6.79 8.28
C VAL A 104 -14.39 6.76 7.97
N SER A 105 -14.91 5.64 7.49
CA SER A 105 -16.35 5.50 7.18
C SER A 105 -17.23 5.67 8.42
N LEU A 106 -16.84 5.13 9.58
CA LEU A 106 -17.55 5.30 10.84
C LEU A 106 -17.45 6.73 11.37
N ALA A 107 -16.30 7.38 11.22
CA ALA A 107 -16.16 8.80 11.57
C ALA A 107 -17.04 9.69 10.69
N THR A 108 -17.15 9.38 9.40
CA THR A 108 -18.07 10.07 8.49
C THR A 108 -19.53 9.78 8.84
N GLN A 109 -19.87 8.53 9.16
CA GLN A 109 -21.21 8.14 9.60
C GLN A 109 -21.61 8.85 10.90
N LYS A 110 -20.73 8.91 11.90
CA LYS A 110 -21.00 9.63 13.16
C LYS A 110 -21.20 11.12 12.95
N LYS A 111 -20.46 11.76 12.03
CA LYS A 111 -20.70 13.16 11.65
C LYS A 111 -22.05 13.36 10.95
N LEU A 112 -22.53 12.34 10.24
CA LEU A 112 -23.88 12.35 9.65
C LEU A 112 -24.96 12.10 10.71
N ASP A 113 -24.70 11.24 11.69
CA ASP A 113 -25.64 10.96 12.78
C ASP A 113 -25.70 12.12 13.80
N GLU A 114 -24.60 12.87 13.97
CA GLU A 114 -24.51 14.12 14.76
C GLU A 114 -25.08 15.33 14.01
N ALA A 115 -25.33 15.22 12.70
CA ALA A 115 -26.09 16.23 11.97
C ALA A 115 -27.56 16.09 12.38
N GLU A 116 -27.95 16.76 13.46
CA GLU A 116 -29.30 16.73 14.00
C GLU A 116 -30.34 17.09 12.93
N MET A 117 -31.27 16.17 12.69
CA MET A 117 -32.59 16.47 12.14
C MET A 117 -33.42 17.04 13.29
N VAL A 118 -33.64 18.36 13.28
CA VAL A 118 -34.52 19.03 14.23
C VAL A 118 -35.90 19.10 13.59
N ASP A 119 -36.92 18.53 14.24
CA ASP A 119 -38.32 18.55 13.80
C ASP A 119 -38.60 18.01 12.39
N GLY A 120 -37.80 17.05 11.90
CA GLY A 120 -38.02 16.43 10.60
C GLY A 120 -37.58 17.29 9.41
N GLU A 121 -36.96 18.43 9.66
CA GLU A 121 -36.30 19.27 8.66
C GLU A 121 -34.77 19.14 8.78
N MET A 122 -34.10 18.98 7.64
CA MET A 122 -32.64 18.99 7.57
C MET A 122 -32.14 20.40 7.89
N THR A 123 -31.23 20.54 8.84
CA THR A 123 -30.59 21.84 9.10
C THR A 123 -29.72 22.26 7.89
N GLU A 124 -29.63 23.57 7.61
CA GLU A 124 -28.87 24.10 6.46
C GLU A 124 -27.42 23.58 6.41
N TYR A 125 -26.82 23.34 7.58
CA TYR A 125 -25.48 22.75 7.71
C TYR A 125 -25.40 21.29 7.23
N ALA A 126 -26.42 20.49 7.54
CA ALA A 126 -26.51 19.09 7.10
C ALA A 126 -26.72 18.99 5.59
N GLU A 127 -27.55 19.87 5.00
CA GLU A 127 -27.72 19.95 3.55
C GLU A 127 -26.44 20.38 2.84
N GLN A 128 -25.74 21.39 3.37
CA GLN A 128 -24.49 21.87 2.78
C GLN A 128 -23.38 20.81 2.86
N PHE A 129 -23.25 20.10 3.99
CA PHE A 129 -22.30 19.00 4.15
C PHE A 129 -22.58 17.85 3.17
N LEU A 130 -23.85 17.45 3.00
CA LEU A 130 -24.23 16.40 2.04
C LEU A 130 -24.03 16.81 0.58
N ARG A 131 -24.20 18.09 0.24
CA ARG A 131 -23.88 18.64 -1.09
C ARG A 131 -22.37 18.63 -1.34
N GLU A 132 -21.55 19.02 -0.36
CA GLU A 132 -20.08 19.00 -0.46
C GLU A 132 -19.50 17.58 -0.56
N GLN A 133 -20.14 16.59 0.07
CA GLN A 133 -19.78 15.17 -0.07
C GLN A 133 -20.40 14.50 -1.31
N GLY A 134 -21.21 15.21 -2.10
CA GLY A 134 -21.81 14.72 -3.35
C GLY A 134 -22.95 13.70 -3.17
N ILE A 135 -23.55 13.63 -1.98
CA ILE A 135 -24.62 12.68 -1.63
C ILE A 135 -26.00 13.22 -2.03
N VAL A 136 -26.19 14.54 -1.99
CA VAL A 136 -27.39 15.24 -2.48
C VAL A 136 -26.99 16.05 -3.71
N GLN A 137 -27.57 15.73 -4.88
CA GLN A 137 -27.39 16.49 -6.12
C GLN A 137 -28.63 17.35 -6.41
N ASP A 138 -28.40 18.58 -6.86
CA ASP A 138 -29.44 19.52 -7.29
C ASP A 138 -30.37 18.86 -8.32
N GLN A 139 -31.68 19.04 -8.13
CA GLN A 139 -32.72 18.47 -8.99
C GLN A 139 -32.75 19.03 -10.43
N ASN A 140 -31.80 19.90 -10.81
CA ASN A 140 -31.81 20.63 -12.08
C ASN A 140 -30.87 20.10 -13.17
N THR A 141 -30.34 18.87 -13.04
CA THR A 141 -29.62 18.21 -14.14
C THR A 141 -30.50 17.14 -14.81
N PRO A 142 -30.85 17.29 -16.10
CA PRO A 142 -31.65 16.29 -16.79
C PRO A 142 -30.79 15.07 -17.16
N HIS A 143 -31.25 13.91 -16.69
CA HIS A 143 -30.99 12.54 -17.19
C HIS A 143 -29.73 11.82 -16.71
N GLY A 144 -29.96 10.62 -16.13
CA GLY A 144 -28.89 9.61 -16.06
C GLY A 144 -29.00 8.49 -15.02
N PHE A 145 -30.14 7.80 -14.93
CA PHE A 145 -30.28 6.43 -14.37
C PHE A 145 -30.00 6.19 -12.87
N LEU A 146 -31.06 6.19 -12.06
CA LEU A 146 -31.22 5.26 -10.94
C LEU A 146 -32.69 4.82 -10.88
N ARG A 147 -33.02 3.73 -11.59
CA ARG A 147 -34.28 3.01 -11.37
C ARG A 147 -34.18 2.32 -10.01
N ILE A 148 -34.75 2.91 -8.98
CA ILE A 148 -35.02 2.22 -7.71
C ILE A 148 -35.97 1.06 -8.03
N ARG A 149 -35.45 -0.17 -8.12
CA ARG A 149 -36.29 -1.36 -8.06
C ARG A 149 -36.82 -1.46 -6.63
N LYS A 150 -38.11 -1.21 -6.44
CA LYS A 150 -38.83 -1.62 -5.22
C LYS A 150 -38.92 -3.14 -5.22
N GLU A 151 -37.91 -3.81 -4.70
CA GLU A 151 -38.10 -5.19 -4.25
C GLU A 151 -38.79 -5.13 -2.89
N ARG A 152 -40.04 -5.62 -2.87
CA ARG A 152 -40.82 -5.83 -1.65
C ARG A 152 -40.03 -6.76 -0.73
N ILE A 153 -39.80 -6.33 0.51
CA ILE A 153 -39.48 -7.26 1.60
C ILE A 153 -40.76 -8.06 1.87
N PRO A 154 -40.80 -9.38 1.64
CA PRO A 154 -41.98 -10.19 1.95
C PRO A 154 -42.02 -10.41 3.47
N GLY A 155 -43.05 -9.92 4.15
CA GLY A 155 -43.22 -10.30 5.56
C GLY A 155 -44.13 -9.46 6.48
N GLN A 156 -44.64 -8.30 6.08
CA GLN A 156 -45.60 -7.57 6.92
C GLN A 156 -46.99 -7.56 6.29
N MET A 157 -47.79 -8.56 6.68
CA MET A 157 -49.25 -8.43 6.64
C MET A 157 -49.66 -7.49 7.77
N VAL A 158 -50.23 -6.34 7.40
CA VAL A 158 -51.03 -5.54 8.32
C VAL A 158 -52.42 -6.17 8.36
N ARG A 159 -52.80 -6.66 9.54
CA ARG A 159 -54.19 -6.74 10.00
C ARG A 159 -54.24 -6.11 11.38
#